data_AF-A0AAD0WZ60-F1
#
_entry.id   AF-A0AAD0WZ60-F1
#
_cell.length_a   1.000
_cell.length_b   1.000
_cell.length_c   1.000
_cell.angle_alpha   90.00
_cell.angle_beta   90.00
_cell.angle_gamma   90.00
#
_symmetry.space_group_name_H-M   'P 1'
#
loop_
_entity.id
_entity.type
_entity.pdbx_description
1 polymer ?
#
loop_
_entity_poly.entity_id
_entity_poly.type
_entity_poly.pdbx_seq_one_letter_code
_entity_poly.pdbx_strand_id
1 'polypeptide(L)'
;MKYTILALALTLVSSSVFSKGRPLLRCPKKDNKALVCHVPPGNPSDAKEIFIGKDAVEDHLAHGDYTGYCKDTNYEAKKEMCGICDADIDPNC
;
A
#
# COMPACT_ATOMS: atom_id res chain seq x y z
N MET A 1 5.59 56.45 -23.82
CA MET A 1 4.29 56.03 -23.29
C MET A 1 3.58 55.18 -24.34
N LYS A 2 3.16 53.97 -23.93
CA LYS A 2 2.00 53.21 -24.44
C LYS A 2 2.08 52.47 -25.82
N TYR A 3 1.89 51.14 -25.69
CA TYR A 3 1.28 50.14 -26.58
C TYR A 3 2.12 49.39 -27.60
N THR A 4 2.25 48.06 -27.39
CA THR A 4 1.76 46.94 -28.24
C THR A 4 2.52 45.66 -27.82
N ILE A 5 1.96 44.82 -26.94
CA ILE A 5 1.19 43.61 -27.27
C ILE A 5 1.86 42.77 -28.37
N LEU A 6 2.51 41.66 -28.02
CA LEU A 6 2.17 40.35 -28.57
C LEU A 6 2.79 39.24 -27.71
N ALA A 7 1.92 38.37 -27.21
CA ALA A 7 2.28 37.15 -26.52
C ALA A 7 3.08 36.23 -27.43
N LEU A 8 4.20 35.69 -26.95
CA LEU A 8 4.62 34.35 -27.35
C LEU A 8 4.65 33.48 -26.10
N ALA A 9 3.54 32.78 -25.94
CA ALA A 9 3.41 31.64 -25.05
C ALA A 9 4.49 30.62 -25.42
N LEU A 10 5.51 30.48 -24.57
CA LEU A 10 6.26 29.23 -24.47
C LEU A 10 5.77 28.49 -23.22
N THR A 11 4.49 28.13 -23.25
CA THR A 11 4.01 26.96 -22.53
C THR A 11 4.75 25.77 -23.11
N LEU A 12 5.46 24.99 -22.28
CA LEU A 12 5.83 23.57 -22.42
C LEU A 12 7.13 23.30 -21.63
N VAL A 13 7.17 23.65 -20.33
CA VAL A 13 7.83 22.70 -19.41
C VAL A 13 6.77 21.67 -19.09
N SER A 14 6.90 20.53 -19.77
CA SER A 14 6.10 19.35 -19.58
C SER A 14 6.00 19.11 -18.07
N SER A 15 4.83 19.43 -17.51
CA SER A 15 4.52 19.05 -16.15
C SER A 15 4.37 17.55 -16.22
N SER A 16 5.47 16.82 -16.01
CA SER A 16 5.42 15.41 -15.72
C SER A 16 4.58 15.30 -14.46
N VAL A 17 3.28 15.10 -14.66
CA VAL A 17 2.41 14.52 -13.65
C VAL A 17 3.01 13.16 -13.43
N PHE A 18 3.99 13.07 -12.52
CA PHE A 18 4.22 11.83 -11.80
C PHE A 18 2.88 11.58 -11.16
N SER A 19 2.08 10.76 -11.83
CA SER A 19 1.03 10.01 -11.19
C SER A 19 1.75 9.35 -10.04
N LYS A 20 1.68 9.96 -8.85
CA LYS A 20 1.75 9.19 -7.63
C LYS A 20 0.49 8.36 -7.69
N GLY A 21 0.53 7.31 -8.53
CA GLY A 21 -0.38 6.20 -8.46
C GLY A 21 -0.34 5.89 -6.99
N ARG A 22 -1.48 6.12 -6.32
CA ARG A 22 -1.58 5.81 -4.90
C ARG A 22 -1.17 4.35 -4.86
N PRO A 23 -0.11 3.97 -4.14
CA PRO A 23 0.19 2.56 -3.99
C PRO A 23 -1.05 2.04 -3.27
N LEU A 24 -1.94 1.40 -4.03
CA LEU A 24 -2.95 0.56 -3.45
C LEU A 24 -2.09 -0.50 -2.81
N LEU A 25 -1.92 -0.36 -1.49
CA LEU A 25 -1.10 -1.19 -0.62
C LEU A 25 -1.65 -2.62 -0.75
N ARG A 26 -1.31 -3.32 -1.84
CA ARG A 26 -1.72 -4.69 -2.07
C ARG A 26 -0.65 -5.52 -1.41
N CYS A 27 -0.84 -5.72 -0.12
CA CYS A 27 -0.06 -6.66 0.68
C CYS A 27 -0.08 -8.02 -0.02
N PRO A 28 0.96 -8.85 0.15
CA PRO A 28 0.98 -10.17 -0.45
C PRO A 28 -0.31 -10.92 -0.09
N LYS A 29 -0.87 -11.60 -1.08
CA LYS A 29 -1.99 -12.51 -0.91
C LYS A 29 -1.48 -13.92 -1.17
N LYS A 30 -1.90 -14.87 -0.35
CA LYS A 30 -1.59 -16.29 -0.53
C LYS A 30 -2.90 -17.04 -0.67
N ASP A 31 -3.15 -17.67 -1.82
CA ASP A 31 -4.33 -18.52 -2.03
C ASP A 31 -5.67 -17.84 -1.66
N ASN A 32 -5.88 -16.60 -2.12
CA ASN A 32 -7.03 -15.75 -1.77
C ASN A 32 -7.16 -15.34 -0.29
N LYS A 33 -6.14 -15.57 0.54
CA LYS A 33 -6.11 -15.14 1.94
C LYS A 33 -5.62 -13.71 2.09
N ALA A 34 -6.12 -13.04 3.12
CA ALA A 34 -5.67 -11.71 3.51
C ALA A 34 -4.50 -11.82 4.50
N LEU A 35 -3.47 -11.01 4.30
CA LEU A 35 -2.42 -10.80 5.30
C LEU A 35 -2.94 -9.89 6.41
N VAL A 36 -2.78 -10.31 7.65
CA VAL A 36 -3.03 -9.49 8.85
C VAL A 36 -1.86 -9.61 9.83
N CYS A 37 -1.62 -8.55 10.59
CA CYS A 37 -0.85 -8.62 11.82
C CYS A 37 -1.81 -8.99 12.95
N HIS A 38 -1.67 -10.22 13.45
CA HIS A 38 -2.44 -10.74 14.56
C HIS A 38 -1.83 -10.30 15.88
N VAL A 39 -2.62 -9.67 16.75
CA VAL A 39 -2.22 -9.18 18.07
C VAL A 39 -3.03 -9.92 19.14
N PRO A 40 -2.46 -10.97 19.78
CA PRO A 40 -3.20 -11.78 20.73
C PRO A 40 -3.76 -10.97 21.90
N PRO A 41 -5.04 -11.18 22.29
CA PRO A 41 -5.60 -10.59 23.50
C PRO A 41 -4.75 -10.95 24.73
N GLY A 42 -4.34 -9.94 25.50
CA GLY A 42 -3.53 -10.12 26.71
C GLY A 42 -2.02 -10.35 26.47
N ASN A 43 -1.57 -10.50 25.23
CA ASN A 43 -0.13 -10.55 24.91
C ASN A 43 0.22 -9.77 23.61
N PRO A 44 0.13 -8.42 23.62
CA PRO A 44 0.40 -7.61 22.43
C PRO A 44 1.84 -7.73 21.90
N SER A 45 2.79 -8.17 22.73
CA SER A 45 4.18 -8.36 22.34
C SER A 45 4.41 -9.58 21.45
N ASP A 46 3.46 -10.51 21.38
CA ASP A 46 3.48 -11.68 20.49
C ASP A 46 2.69 -11.43 19.18
N ALA A 47 2.73 -10.18 18.71
CA ALA A 47 2.13 -9.81 17.45
C ALA A 47 2.85 -10.53 16.29
N LYS A 48 2.09 -11.18 15.41
CA LYS A 48 2.65 -11.98 14.32
C LYS A 48 1.82 -11.92 13.05
N GLU A 49 2.47 -12.08 11.91
CA GLU A 49 1.83 -12.05 10.60
C GLU A 49 1.20 -13.41 10.27
N ILE A 50 -0.07 -13.39 9.85
CA ILE A 50 -0.79 -14.59 9.42
C ILE A 50 -1.61 -14.33 8.16
N PHE A 51 -1.88 -15.39 7.41
CA PHE A 51 -2.78 -15.38 6.27
C PHE A 51 -4.11 -16.02 6.66
N ILE A 52 -5.18 -15.24 6.66
CA ILE A 52 -6.53 -15.66 7.05
C ILE A 52 -7.48 -15.67 5.86
N GLY A 53 -8.54 -16.48 5.95
CA GLY A 53 -9.65 -16.40 5.01
C GLY A 53 -10.28 -15.01 5.02
N LYS A 54 -10.83 -14.57 3.88
CA LYS A 54 -11.45 -13.23 3.74
C LYS A 54 -12.65 -13.06 4.69
N ASP A 55 -13.35 -14.15 4.94
CA ASP A 55 -14.46 -14.30 5.88
C ASP A 55 -14.05 -14.03 7.33
N ALA A 56 -12.82 -14.37 7.72
CA ALA A 56 -12.32 -14.16 9.08
C ALA A 56 -11.78 -12.74 9.33
N VAL A 57 -11.64 -11.89 8.30
CA VAL A 57 -10.98 -10.58 8.45
C VAL A 57 -11.74 -9.68 9.42
N GLU A 58 -13.07 -9.62 9.32
CA GLU A 58 -13.88 -8.77 10.20
C GLU A 58 -13.72 -9.13 11.67
N ASP A 59 -13.77 -10.43 11.99
CA ASP A 59 -13.57 -10.94 13.35
C ASP A 59 -12.17 -10.63 13.89
N HIS A 60 -11.14 -10.79 13.06
CA HIS A 60 -9.77 -10.46 13.47
C HIS A 60 -9.62 -8.95 13.77
N LEU A 61 -10.19 -8.08 12.94
CA LEU A 61 -10.16 -6.63 13.15
C LEU A 61 -10.91 -6.20 14.42
N ALA A 62 -12.03 -6.87 14.76
CA ALA A 62 -12.79 -6.60 15.97
C ALA A 62 -12.01 -6.90 17.26
N HIS A 63 -11.00 -7.76 17.20
CA HIS A 63 -10.18 -8.16 18.35
C HIS A 63 -8.81 -7.45 18.44
N GLY A 64 -8.56 -6.45 17.60
CA GLY A 64 -7.35 -5.61 17.66
C GLY A 64 -6.28 -5.92 16.62
N ASP A 65 -6.53 -6.89 15.73
CA ASP A 65 -5.66 -7.14 14.59
C ASP A 65 -5.78 -6.00 13.56
N TYR A 66 -4.82 -5.92 12.65
CA TYR A 66 -4.87 -4.97 11.54
C TYR A 66 -4.34 -5.59 10.25
N THR A 67 -4.85 -5.09 9.12
CA THR A 67 -4.45 -5.58 7.79
C THR A 67 -3.00 -5.23 7.47
N GLY A 68 -2.28 -6.16 6.86
CA GLY A 68 -0.90 -5.97 6.41
C GLY A 68 0.15 -6.47 7.40
N TYR A 69 1.39 -6.01 7.21
CA TYR A 69 2.55 -6.42 8.01
C TYR A 69 2.49 -5.85 9.42
N CYS A 70 3.10 -6.57 10.36
CA CYS A 70 3.32 -6.05 11.71
C CYS A 70 4.30 -4.88 11.70
N LYS A 71 3.97 -3.81 12.45
CA LYS A 71 4.78 -2.59 12.63
C LYS A 71 5.95 -2.82 13.61
N ASP A 72 6.80 -3.77 13.27
CA ASP A 72 8.05 -4.09 13.99
C ASP A 72 9.26 -3.37 13.36
N THR A 73 10.46 -3.68 13.83
CA THR A 73 11.72 -3.11 13.31
C THR A 73 11.96 -3.41 11.83
N ASN A 74 11.34 -4.47 11.30
CA ASN A 74 11.50 -4.89 9.90
C ASN A 74 10.38 -4.32 9.02
N TYR A 75 9.44 -3.55 9.57
CA TYR A 75 8.31 -2.98 8.83
C TYR A 75 8.75 -2.18 7.60
N GLU A 76 9.85 -1.43 7.71
CA GLU A 76 10.38 -0.61 6.61
C GLU A 76 10.88 -1.46 5.43
N ALA A 77 11.45 -2.63 5.69
CA ALA A 77 11.84 -3.57 4.64
C ALA A 77 10.63 -4.33 4.06
N LYS A 78 9.68 -4.72 4.93
CA LYS A 78 8.47 -5.45 4.54
C LYS A 78 7.52 -4.59 3.71
N LYS A 79 7.35 -3.30 4.04
CA LYS A 79 6.45 -2.41 3.30
C LYS A 79 6.90 -2.16 1.86
N GLU A 80 8.21 -2.21 1.57
CA GLU A 80 8.71 -2.09 0.20
C GLU A 80 8.35 -3.31 -0.66
N MET A 81 8.10 -4.48 -0.05
CA MET A 81 7.49 -5.63 -0.73
C MET A 81 6.00 -5.42 -1.00
N CYS A 82 5.31 -4.56 -0.25
CA CYS A 82 3.92 -4.19 -0.48
C CYS A 82 3.83 -2.91 -1.31
N GLY A 83 4.03 -3.05 -2.62
CA GLY A 83 3.95 -1.91 -3.53
C GLY A 83 4.45 -2.18 -4.94
N ILE A 84 5.10 -3.31 -5.17
CA ILE A 84 5.49 -3.74 -6.52
C ILE A 84 4.47 -4.80 -6.96
N CYS A 85 3.37 -4.32 -7.54
CA CYS A 85 2.53 -5.15 -8.37
C CYS A 85 3.19 -5.29 -9.73
N ASP A 86 3.89 -6.40 -9.95
CA ASP A 86 4.40 -6.78 -11.27
C ASP A 86 3.50 -7.89 -11.81
N ALA A 87 2.67 -7.58 -12.80
CA ALA A 87 1.75 -8.53 -13.42
C ALA A 87 2.50 -9.64 -14.19
N ASP A 88 3.79 -9.44 -14.49
CA ASP A 88 4.65 -10.46 -15.11
C ASP A 88 5.19 -11.47 -14.08
N ILE A 89 5.16 -11.12 -12.78
CA ILE A 89 5.65 -11.96 -11.67
C ILE A 89 4.50 -12.61 -10.90
N ASP A 90 3.38 -11.90 -10.70
CA ASP A 90 2.14 -12.45 -10.14
C ASP A 90 0.94 -12.10 -11.03
N PRO A 91 0.38 -13.07 -11.79
CA PRO A 91 -0.79 -12.82 -12.65
C PRO A 91 -2.07 -12.52 -11.85
N ASN A 92 -2.06 -12.70 -10.52
CA ASN A 92 -3.19 -12.40 -9.62
C ASN A 92 -3.02 -11.07 -8.89
N CYS A 93 -2.05 -10.25 -9.30
CA CYS A 93 -1.81 -8.95 -8.73
C CYS A 93 -2.92 -7.92 -9.01
#